data_AF-A0A7X9JV47-F1
#
_entry.id   AF-A0A7X9JV47-F1
#
_cell.length_a   1.000
_cell.length_b   1.000
_cell.length_c   1.000
_cell.angle_alpha   90.00
_cell.angle_beta   90.00
_cell.angle_gamma   90.00
#
_symmetry.space_group_name_H-M   'P 1'
#
loop_
_entity.id
_entity.type
_entity.pdbx_description
1 polymer ?
#
loop_
_entity_poly.entity_id
_entity_poly.type
_entity_poly.pdbx_seq_one_letter_code
_entity_poly.pdbx_strand_id
1 'polypeptide(L)'
;MQSSYATKLIDLIESKAENIAKQWAADVMKHNRTPSYHSLPKDLVIEQGINFYRLFRQMSLADVPYEEAKNFSWKYAEEFYQQKIPLHEALYALILMRRHLWLYAEFQGIFMTALEKQQAVESLNRTILMFDYVSYQVTEKYQELTAEAVNSKLGIVKTFLIGKLIGGTKSIYKTGLMLILLIAACALTYYYHSTGTACLFTHLFYIPIILAAIWWGKKGIVVSIFLAALILVSHALFLNEVPFSDDIVRAIMFIVIGGVIGWLMESLKKLEGLYEPFT
;
A
#
# COMPACT_ATOMS: atom_id res chain seq x y z
N MET A 1 -2.58 -14.64 44.74
CA MET A 1 -2.51 -16.12 44.70
C MET A 1 -2.01 -16.51 43.31
N GLN A 2 -0.70 -16.78 43.17
CA GLN A 2 -0.18 -17.45 41.97
C GLN A 2 -0.85 -18.82 41.90
N SER A 3 -1.65 -19.05 40.87
CA SER A 3 -2.39 -20.30 40.73
C SER A 3 -1.40 -21.42 40.35
N SER A 4 -1.45 -22.53 41.07
CA SER A 4 -0.66 -23.77 40.84
C SER A 4 -0.86 -24.40 39.45
N TYR A 5 -1.67 -23.79 38.58
CA TYR A 5 -2.30 -24.45 37.43
C TYR A 5 -1.55 -24.20 36.13
N ALA A 6 -0.96 -23.01 35.96
CA ALA A 6 -0.08 -22.70 34.83
C ALA A 6 1.26 -23.45 34.89
N THR A 7 1.65 -23.93 36.08
CA THR A 7 2.93 -24.57 36.36
C THR A 7 3.18 -25.80 35.49
N LYS A 8 2.21 -26.72 35.33
CA LYS A 8 2.43 -27.94 34.53
C LYS A 8 2.77 -27.69 33.07
N LEU A 9 2.06 -26.76 32.41
CA LEU A 9 2.34 -26.43 31.01
C LEU A 9 3.62 -25.61 30.87
N ILE A 10 3.91 -24.73 31.84
CA ILE A 10 5.17 -23.99 31.91
C ILE A 10 6.36 -24.95 32.09
N ASP A 11 6.28 -25.90 33.02
CA ASP A 11 7.31 -26.90 33.31
C ASP A 11 7.56 -27.81 32.10
N LEU A 12 6.48 -28.18 31.38
CA LEU A 12 6.59 -28.89 30.11
C LEU A 12 7.39 -28.07 29.09
N ILE A 13 7.07 -26.79 28.95
CA ILE A 13 7.78 -25.90 28.03
C ILE A 13 9.24 -25.76 28.46
N GLU A 14 9.51 -25.54 29.74
CA GLU A 14 10.88 -25.43 30.27
C GLU A 14 11.73 -26.66 29.94
N SER A 15 11.16 -27.86 30.06
CA SER A 15 11.91 -29.11 29.89
C SER A 15 11.88 -29.67 28.46
N LYS A 16 10.90 -29.30 27.63
CA LYS A 16 10.64 -29.92 26.31
C LYS A 16 10.50 -28.95 25.14
N ALA A 17 10.69 -27.64 25.31
CA ALA A 17 10.56 -26.65 24.23
C ALA A 17 11.28 -27.04 22.94
N GLU A 18 12.52 -27.56 23.05
CA GLU A 18 13.30 -27.98 21.88
C GLU A 18 12.65 -29.15 21.12
N ASN A 19 12.10 -30.13 21.82
CA ASN A 19 11.43 -31.27 21.20
C ASN A 19 10.13 -30.85 20.51
N ILE A 20 9.36 -29.97 21.15
CA ILE A 20 8.12 -29.43 20.58
C ILE A 20 8.46 -28.60 19.33
N ALA A 21 9.49 -27.75 19.42
CA ALA A 21 9.94 -26.93 18.30
C ALA A 21 10.44 -27.76 17.11
N LYS A 22 11.15 -28.88 17.36
CA LYS A 22 11.58 -29.81 16.32
C LYS A 22 10.40 -30.48 15.59
N GLN A 23 9.36 -30.87 16.33
CA GLN A 23 8.13 -31.44 15.75
C GLN A 23 7.36 -30.40 14.92
N TRP A 24 7.19 -29.20 15.48
CA TRP A 24 6.56 -28.09 14.77
C TRP A 24 7.34 -27.70 13.50
N ALA A 25 8.67 -27.58 13.58
CA ALA A 25 9.52 -27.25 12.44
C ALA A 25 9.40 -28.29 11.31
N ALA A 26 9.34 -29.57 11.66
CA ALA A 26 9.16 -30.65 10.67
C ALA A 26 7.83 -30.56 9.91
N ASP A 27 6.79 -30.03 10.56
CA ASP A 27 5.44 -29.86 10.00
C ASP A 27 5.34 -28.56 9.18
N VAL A 28 5.70 -27.41 9.75
CA VAL A 28 5.59 -26.10 9.08
C VAL A 28 6.42 -26.02 7.80
N MET A 29 7.58 -26.71 7.75
CA MET A 29 8.44 -26.76 6.57
C MET A 29 7.92 -27.65 5.43
N LYS A 30 6.83 -28.38 5.64
CA LYS A 30 6.20 -29.25 4.62
C LYS A 30 4.73 -28.93 4.39
N HIS A 31 4.13 -28.11 5.25
CA HIS A 31 2.72 -27.82 5.24
C HIS A 31 2.35 -26.95 4.02
N ASN A 32 1.24 -27.27 3.35
CA ASN A 32 0.82 -26.63 2.09
C ASN A 32 0.44 -25.14 2.25
N ARG A 33 0.01 -24.74 3.45
CA ARG A 33 -0.31 -23.35 3.83
C ARG A 33 0.92 -22.52 4.26
N THR A 34 2.13 -23.09 4.24
CA THR A 34 3.38 -22.39 4.60
C THR A 34 4.50 -22.66 3.60
N PRO A 35 4.29 -22.43 2.29
CA PRO A 35 5.29 -22.72 1.25
C PRO A 35 6.60 -21.93 1.42
N SER A 36 6.57 -20.70 1.95
CA SER A 36 7.77 -19.88 2.17
C SER A 36 8.72 -20.50 3.20
N TYR A 37 8.23 -21.37 4.08
CA TYR A 37 9.07 -22.08 5.07
C TYR A 37 9.87 -23.24 4.48
N HIS A 38 9.49 -23.75 3.30
CA HIS A 38 10.10 -24.95 2.73
C HIS A 38 11.57 -24.71 2.33
N SER A 39 11.92 -23.46 2.03
CA SER A 39 13.26 -23.03 1.66
C SER A 39 14.12 -22.52 2.83
N LEU A 40 13.56 -22.38 4.04
CA LEU A 40 14.31 -21.84 5.18
C LEU A 40 15.28 -22.88 5.75
N PRO A 41 16.44 -22.44 6.30
CA PRO A 41 17.31 -23.33 7.04
C PRO A 41 16.57 -23.96 8.22
N LYS A 42 16.61 -25.29 8.33
CA LYS A 42 15.88 -26.03 9.38
C LYS A 42 16.23 -25.55 10.80
N ASP A 43 17.50 -25.27 11.05
CA ASP A 43 17.98 -24.84 12.36
C ASP A 43 17.42 -23.46 12.74
N LEU A 44 17.30 -22.55 11.76
CA LEU A 44 16.66 -21.25 11.94
C LEU A 44 15.18 -21.41 12.32
N VAL A 45 14.46 -22.30 11.61
CA VAL A 45 13.04 -22.57 11.92
C VAL A 45 12.93 -23.14 13.34
N ILE A 46 13.73 -24.15 13.71
CA ILE A 46 13.71 -24.70 15.08
C ILE A 46 13.96 -23.62 16.13
N GLU A 47 14.93 -22.74 15.91
CA GLU A 47 15.25 -21.65 16.82
C GLU A 47 14.06 -20.69 17.01
N GLN A 48 13.32 -20.37 15.95
CA GLN A 48 12.10 -19.56 16.05
C GLN A 48 11.07 -20.19 16.99
N GLY A 49 10.85 -21.50 16.88
CA GLY A 49 9.95 -22.23 17.78
C GLY A 49 10.42 -22.21 19.22
N ILE A 50 11.72 -22.42 19.46
CA ILE A 50 12.30 -22.36 20.81
C ILE A 50 12.16 -20.97 21.42
N ASN A 51 12.46 -19.93 20.64
CA ASN A 51 12.36 -18.53 21.08
C ASN A 51 10.91 -18.17 21.40
N PHE A 52 9.94 -18.64 20.60
CA PHE A 52 8.51 -18.46 20.89
C PHE A 52 8.10 -19.15 22.20
N TYR A 53 8.49 -20.41 22.42
CA TYR A 53 8.14 -21.11 23.66
C TYR A 53 8.79 -20.47 24.89
N ARG A 54 9.99 -19.89 24.75
CA ARG A 54 10.61 -19.08 25.80
C ARG A 54 9.80 -17.82 26.11
N LEU A 55 9.30 -17.10 25.09
CA LEU A 55 8.39 -15.98 25.28
C LEU A 55 7.10 -16.42 25.96
N PHE A 56 6.50 -17.54 25.54
CA PHE A 56 5.27 -18.05 26.12
C PHE A 56 5.38 -18.22 27.65
N ARG A 57 6.52 -18.76 28.09
CA ARG A 57 6.84 -18.86 29.51
C ARG A 57 6.91 -17.47 30.18
N GLN A 58 7.57 -16.50 29.57
CA GLN A 58 7.67 -15.13 30.10
C GLN A 58 6.29 -14.48 30.22
N MET A 59 5.48 -14.55 29.17
CA MET A 59 4.09 -14.07 29.17
C MET A 59 3.24 -14.75 30.24
N SER A 60 3.49 -16.03 30.53
CA SER A 60 2.78 -16.78 31.58
C SER A 60 3.13 -16.35 33.00
N LEU A 61 4.25 -15.66 33.18
CA LEU A 61 4.71 -15.14 34.46
C LEU A 61 4.52 -13.62 34.59
N ALA A 62 4.29 -12.92 33.48
CA ALA A 62 4.12 -11.48 33.43
C ALA A 62 2.79 -11.01 34.02
N ASP A 63 2.82 -9.84 34.66
CA ASP A 63 1.62 -9.15 35.15
C ASP A 63 0.72 -8.68 33.99
N VAL A 64 1.35 -8.26 32.89
CA VAL A 64 0.67 -7.80 31.66
C VAL A 64 1.21 -8.59 30.45
N PRO A 65 0.67 -9.79 30.16
CA PRO A 65 1.16 -10.65 29.08
C PRO A 65 1.14 -9.99 27.70
N TYR A 66 0.20 -9.07 27.47
CA TYR A 66 0.09 -8.33 26.21
C TYR A 66 1.32 -7.45 25.95
N GLU A 67 1.78 -6.68 26.94
CA GLU A 67 2.97 -5.82 26.78
C GLU A 67 4.25 -6.66 26.68
N GLU A 68 4.34 -7.75 27.43
CA GLU A 68 5.48 -8.68 27.37
C GLU A 68 5.66 -9.29 25.98
N ALA A 69 4.55 -9.58 25.29
CA ALA A 69 4.57 -10.14 23.94
C ALA A 69 5.17 -9.17 22.90
N LYS A 70 5.04 -7.86 23.11
CA LYS A 70 5.22 -6.83 22.07
C LYS A 70 6.60 -6.86 21.42
N ASN A 71 7.66 -6.88 22.23
CA ASN A 71 9.03 -6.86 21.73
C ASN A 71 9.33 -8.07 20.84
N PHE A 72 8.89 -9.26 21.26
CA PHE A 72 9.05 -10.47 20.47
C PHE A 72 8.18 -10.43 19.21
N SER A 73 6.89 -10.10 19.35
CA SER A 73 5.94 -10.07 18.22
C SER A 73 6.41 -9.15 17.12
N TRP A 74 6.92 -7.97 17.48
CA TRP A 74 7.45 -7.00 16.53
C TRP A 74 8.71 -7.49 15.85
N LYS A 75 9.68 -7.99 16.61
CA LYS A 75 10.91 -8.57 16.05
C LYS A 75 10.61 -9.73 15.10
N TYR A 76 9.72 -10.65 15.50
CA TYR A 76 9.27 -11.77 14.70
C TYR A 76 8.63 -11.30 13.38
N ALA A 77 7.75 -10.29 13.45
CA ALA A 77 7.12 -9.71 12.27
C ALA A 77 8.14 -9.02 11.34
N GLU A 78 9.07 -8.25 11.88
CA GLU A 78 10.12 -7.56 11.12
C GLU A 78 11.03 -8.54 10.39
N GLU A 79 11.54 -9.57 11.08
CA GLU A 79 12.41 -10.58 10.50
C GLU A 79 11.71 -11.34 9.36
N PHE A 80 10.44 -11.67 9.53
CA PHE A 80 9.68 -12.41 8.53
C PHE A 80 9.31 -11.55 7.33
N TYR A 81 8.96 -10.28 7.57
CA TYR A 81 8.71 -9.31 6.52
C TYR A 81 9.97 -9.10 5.66
N GLN A 82 11.15 -8.98 6.31
CA GLN A 82 12.44 -8.91 5.61
C GLN A 82 12.75 -10.17 4.79
N GLN A 83 12.39 -11.34 5.31
CA GLN A 83 12.48 -12.63 4.60
C GLN A 83 11.39 -12.82 3.52
N LYS A 84 10.50 -11.85 3.34
CA LYS A 84 9.38 -11.89 2.38
C LYS A 84 8.38 -13.02 2.64
N ILE A 85 8.29 -13.48 3.89
CA ILE A 85 7.25 -14.42 4.30
C ILE A 85 5.93 -13.66 4.38
N PRO A 86 4.88 -14.08 3.67
CA PRO A 86 3.61 -13.37 3.69
C PRO A 86 2.91 -13.57 5.04
N LEU A 87 2.16 -12.54 5.48
CA LEU A 87 1.49 -12.50 6.78
C LEU A 87 0.66 -13.76 7.07
N HIS A 88 -0.09 -14.26 6.08
CA HIS A 88 -0.95 -15.43 6.29
C HIS A 88 -0.14 -16.69 6.63
N GLU A 89 1.07 -16.85 6.09
CA GLU A 89 1.97 -17.96 6.45
C GLU A 89 2.58 -17.76 7.83
N ALA A 90 2.96 -16.52 8.18
CA ALA A 90 3.46 -16.17 9.51
C ALA A 90 2.43 -16.49 10.61
N LEU A 91 1.16 -16.14 10.38
CA LEU A 91 0.05 -16.46 11.28
C LEU A 91 -0.25 -17.95 11.33
N TYR A 92 -0.22 -18.63 10.18
CA TYR A 92 -0.47 -20.07 10.15
C TYR A 92 0.62 -20.86 10.90
N ALA A 93 1.87 -20.41 10.83
CA ALA A 93 2.97 -20.98 11.60
C ALA A 93 2.74 -20.86 13.13
N LEU A 94 2.23 -19.72 13.61
CA LEU A 94 1.84 -19.53 15.01
C LEU A 94 0.68 -20.46 15.41
N ILE A 95 -0.31 -20.63 14.52
CA ILE A 95 -1.41 -21.58 14.73
C ILE A 95 -0.89 -23.01 14.87
N LEU A 96 0.07 -23.42 14.02
CA LEU A 96 0.73 -24.72 14.13
C LEU A 96 1.54 -24.83 15.44
N MET A 97 2.28 -23.81 15.84
CA MET A 97 3.02 -23.83 17.12
C MET A 97 2.08 -24.08 18.30
N ARG A 98 0.91 -23.41 18.34
CA ARG A 98 -0.12 -23.61 19.35
C ARG A 98 -0.63 -25.05 19.37
N ARG A 99 -0.90 -25.60 18.17
CA ARG A 99 -1.37 -26.98 18.00
C ARG A 99 -0.34 -27.99 18.50
N HIS A 100 0.94 -27.82 18.16
CA HIS A 100 2.02 -28.71 18.58
C HIS A 100 2.26 -28.66 20.09
N LEU A 101 2.18 -27.47 20.70
CA LEU A 101 2.25 -27.34 22.16
C LEU A 101 1.13 -28.12 22.85
N TRP A 102 -0.11 -27.96 22.39
CA TRP A 102 -1.27 -28.63 22.98
C TRP A 102 -1.23 -30.15 22.79
N LEU A 103 -0.98 -30.63 21.57
CA LEU A 103 -0.92 -32.06 21.28
C LEU A 103 0.22 -32.73 22.04
N TYR A 104 1.38 -32.08 22.16
CA TYR A 104 2.49 -32.62 22.95
C TYR A 104 2.09 -32.76 24.43
N ALA A 105 1.41 -31.76 25.01
CA ALA A 105 0.92 -31.83 26.38
C ALA A 105 -0.10 -32.96 26.60
N GLU A 106 -1.01 -33.17 25.64
CA GLU A 106 -1.99 -34.25 25.65
C GLU A 106 -1.32 -35.63 25.56
N PHE A 107 -0.36 -35.82 24.64
CA PHE A 107 0.38 -37.08 24.48
C PHE A 107 1.24 -37.46 25.69
N GLN A 108 1.73 -36.48 26.46
CA GLN A 108 2.48 -36.75 27.70
C GLN A 108 1.60 -37.12 28.89
N GLY A 109 0.26 -37.16 28.74
CA GLY A 109 -0.65 -37.53 29.81
C GLY A 109 -0.62 -36.55 30.99
N ILE A 110 -0.45 -35.25 30.73
CA ILE A 110 -0.30 -34.22 31.78
C ILE A 110 -1.58 -34.02 32.61
N PHE A 111 -2.74 -34.36 32.02
CA PHE A 111 -4.06 -34.14 32.60
C PHE A 111 -4.94 -35.40 32.55
N MET A 112 -4.64 -36.40 33.39
CA MET A 112 -5.30 -37.71 33.35
C MET A 112 -6.50 -37.84 34.29
N THR A 113 -6.52 -37.09 35.40
CA THR A 113 -7.60 -37.14 36.40
C THR A 113 -8.73 -36.15 36.09
N ALA A 114 -9.92 -36.38 36.66
CA ALA A 114 -11.08 -35.50 36.44
C ALA A 114 -10.85 -34.05 36.95
N LEU A 115 -10.10 -33.88 38.05
CA LEU A 115 -9.68 -32.56 38.56
C LEU A 115 -8.72 -31.86 37.57
N GLU A 116 -7.82 -32.63 36.96
CA GLU A 116 -6.87 -32.12 35.98
C GLU A 116 -7.53 -31.72 34.65
N LYS A 117 -8.69 -32.29 34.30
CA LYS A 117 -9.44 -31.87 33.11
C LYS A 117 -9.93 -30.43 33.19
N GLN A 118 -10.37 -29.96 34.37
CA GLN A 118 -10.74 -28.55 34.54
C GLN A 118 -9.51 -27.62 34.44
N GLN A 119 -8.36 -28.07 34.98
CA GLN A 119 -7.09 -27.35 34.86
C GLN A 119 -6.59 -27.29 33.41
N ALA A 120 -6.85 -28.32 32.62
CA ALA A 120 -6.53 -28.37 31.20
C ALA A 120 -7.30 -27.30 30.43
N VAL A 121 -8.58 -27.07 30.74
CA VAL A 121 -9.41 -26.02 30.13
C VAL A 121 -8.88 -24.63 30.44
N GLU A 122 -8.51 -24.35 31.69
CA GLU A 122 -7.94 -23.06 32.07
C GLU A 122 -6.58 -22.81 31.41
N SER A 123 -5.71 -23.82 31.40
CA SER A 123 -4.41 -23.77 30.72
C SER A 123 -4.57 -23.53 29.21
N LEU A 124 -5.55 -24.18 28.59
CA LEU A 124 -5.89 -24.00 27.19
C LEU A 124 -6.36 -22.58 26.90
N ASN A 125 -7.30 -22.04 27.70
CA ASN A 125 -7.81 -20.68 27.53
C ASN A 125 -6.68 -19.64 27.66
N ARG A 126 -5.79 -19.81 28.64
CA ARG A 126 -4.65 -18.92 28.83
C ARG A 126 -3.65 -19.01 27.68
N THR A 127 -3.42 -20.22 27.18
CA THR A 127 -2.58 -20.45 26.00
C THR A 127 -3.17 -19.75 24.79
N ILE A 128 -4.45 -19.96 24.50
CA ILE A 128 -5.16 -19.32 23.39
C ILE A 128 -4.99 -17.80 23.46
N LEU A 129 -5.25 -17.21 24.63
CA LEU A 129 -5.13 -15.76 24.83
C LEU A 129 -3.72 -15.22 24.50
N MET A 130 -2.67 -15.90 24.95
CA MET A 130 -1.28 -15.49 24.68
C MET A 130 -0.93 -15.59 23.19
N PHE A 131 -1.34 -16.67 22.52
CA PHE A 131 -1.15 -16.80 21.08
C PHE A 131 -1.95 -15.77 20.28
N ASP A 132 -3.14 -15.40 20.76
CA ASP A 132 -3.98 -14.40 20.12
C ASP A 132 -3.37 -12.99 20.27
N TYR A 133 -2.75 -12.67 21.41
CA TYR A 133 -1.97 -11.43 21.58
C TYR A 133 -0.80 -11.34 20.62
N VAL A 134 0.00 -12.41 20.50
CA VAL A 134 1.11 -12.43 19.54
C VAL A 134 0.60 -12.31 18.11
N SER A 135 -0.46 -13.03 17.75
CA SER A 135 -1.04 -12.97 16.40
C SER A 135 -1.57 -11.58 16.05
N TYR A 136 -2.23 -10.90 17.00
CA TYR A 136 -2.69 -9.52 16.83
C TYR A 136 -1.50 -8.56 16.60
N GLN A 137 -0.49 -8.60 17.46
CA GLN A 137 0.67 -7.71 17.38
C GLN A 137 1.52 -7.96 16.13
N VAL A 138 1.67 -9.22 15.70
CA VAL A 138 2.32 -9.56 14.44
C VAL A 138 1.55 -8.98 13.26
N THR A 139 0.21 -9.09 13.27
CA THR A 139 -0.66 -8.52 12.23
C THR A 139 -0.53 -7.00 12.17
N GLU A 140 -0.61 -6.34 13.32
CA GLU A 140 -0.45 -4.88 13.47
C GLU A 140 0.90 -4.42 12.89
N LYS A 141 1.99 -5.10 13.25
CA LYS A 141 3.33 -4.73 12.76
C LYS A 141 3.51 -4.99 11.26
N TYR A 142 2.98 -6.08 10.73
CA TYR A 142 2.97 -6.34 9.28
C TYR A 142 2.20 -5.26 8.51
N GLN A 143 1.08 -4.80 9.05
CA GLN A 143 0.30 -3.72 8.46
C GLN A 143 1.08 -2.41 8.45
N GLU A 144 1.74 -2.06 9.55
CA GLU A 144 2.63 -0.89 9.66
C GLU A 144 3.75 -0.93 8.60
N LEU A 145 4.50 -2.03 8.53
CA LEU A 145 5.60 -2.22 7.58
C LEU A 145 5.13 -2.18 6.12
N THR A 146 3.95 -2.73 5.84
CA THR A 146 3.35 -2.69 4.50
C THR A 146 2.93 -1.26 4.13
N ALA A 147 2.29 -0.55 5.05
CA ALA A 147 1.88 0.84 4.82
C ALA A 147 3.09 1.75 4.60
N GLU A 148 4.15 1.59 5.38
CA GLU A 148 5.41 2.33 5.22
C GLU A 148 6.06 2.05 3.86
N ALA A 149 6.16 0.78 3.46
CA ALA A 149 6.73 0.41 2.17
C ALA A 149 5.91 0.95 0.98
N VAL A 150 4.59 0.98 1.08
CA VAL A 150 3.70 1.56 0.07
C VAL A 150 3.86 3.07 0.03
N ASN A 151 3.84 3.75 1.17
CA ASN A 151 3.99 5.20 1.28
C ASN A 151 5.34 5.67 0.73
N SER A 152 6.43 4.96 1.04
CA SER A 152 7.76 5.24 0.51
C SER A 152 7.80 5.16 -1.02
N LYS A 153 7.27 4.07 -1.60
CA LYS A 153 7.22 3.90 -3.07
C LYS A 153 6.34 4.95 -3.74
N LEU A 154 5.17 5.24 -3.16
CA LEU A 154 4.24 6.24 -3.66
C LEU A 154 4.87 7.64 -3.60
N GLY A 155 5.55 7.97 -2.50
CA GLY A 155 6.29 9.21 -2.31
C GLY A 155 7.35 9.42 -3.40
N ILE A 156 8.18 8.41 -3.67
CA ILE A 156 9.22 8.46 -4.72
C ILE A 156 8.61 8.70 -6.10
N VAL A 157 7.58 7.91 -6.47
CA VAL A 157 6.90 8.05 -7.76
C VAL A 157 6.29 9.45 -7.90
N LYS A 158 5.68 9.95 -6.83
CA LYS A 158 5.03 11.26 -6.82
C LYS A 158 6.05 12.40 -6.91
N THR A 159 7.14 12.37 -6.14
CA THR A 159 8.23 13.36 -6.25
C THR A 159 8.83 13.38 -7.65
N PHE A 160 9.02 12.22 -8.28
CA PHE A 160 9.52 12.14 -9.65
C PHE A 160 8.53 12.70 -10.68
N LEU A 161 7.26 12.30 -10.61
CA LEU A 161 6.23 12.76 -11.56
C LEU A 161 5.91 14.26 -11.38
N ILE A 162 5.67 14.70 -10.14
CA ILE A 162 5.26 16.07 -9.82
C ILE A 162 6.44 17.04 -9.94
N GLY A 163 7.63 16.69 -9.44
CA GLY A 163 8.82 17.53 -9.54
C GLY A 163 9.17 17.87 -10.99
N LYS A 164 9.03 16.88 -11.90
CA LYS A 164 9.25 17.09 -13.34
C LYS A 164 8.14 17.87 -14.03
N LEU A 165 6.87 17.71 -13.62
CA LEU A 165 5.72 18.35 -14.26
C LEU A 165 5.45 19.79 -13.76
N ILE A 166 5.71 20.07 -12.49
CA ILE A 166 5.30 21.31 -11.81
C ILE A 166 6.51 22.21 -11.45
N GLY A 167 7.65 21.61 -11.09
CA GLY A 167 8.70 22.24 -10.29
C GLY A 167 9.81 23.01 -11.01
N GLY A 168 9.83 23.11 -12.34
CA GLY A 168 11.04 23.57 -13.05
C GLY A 168 11.11 25.04 -13.48
N THR A 169 10.00 25.80 -13.50
CA THR A 169 9.96 27.11 -14.19
C THR A 169 9.26 28.18 -13.37
N LYS A 170 9.92 29.36 -13.20
CA LYS A 170 9.29 30.55 -12.58
C LYS A 170 7.96 30.86 -13.28
N SER A 171 6.95 31.28 -12.51
CA SER A 171 5.58 31.58 -12.98
C SER A 171 5.55 32.46 -14.23
N ILE A 172 6.46 33.43 -14.33
CA ILE A 172 6.58 34.35 -15.47
C ILE A 172 6.96 33.67 -16.80
N TYR A 173 7.73 32.59 -16.77
CA TYR A 173 8.07 31.84 -17.98
C TYR A 173 6.89 31.00 -18.47
N LYS A 174 6.09 30.45 -17.54
CA LYS A 174 4.87 29.69 -17.86
C LYS A 174 3.85 30.58 -18.56
N THR A 175 3.59 31.77 -18.01
CA THR A 175 2.68 32.75 -18.62
C THR A 175 3.22 33.27 -19.96
N GLY A 176 4.50 33.61 -20.04
CA GLY A 176 5.13 34.08 -21.28
C GLY A 176 5.07 33.05 -22.41
N LEU A 177 5.43 31.78 -22.13
CA LEU A 177 5.35 30.69 -23.11
C LEU A 177 3.90 30.44 -23.55
N MET A 178 2.94 30.46 -22.61
CA MET A 178 1.52 30.30 -22.96
C MET A 178 1.03 31.41 -23.89
N LEU A 179 1.42 32.66 -23.63
CA LEU A 179 1.05 33.81 -24.46
C LEU A 179 1.61 33.68 -25.88
N ILE A 180 2.86 33.23 -26.03
CA ILE A 180 3.47 32.95 -27.34
C ILE A 180 2.70 31.86 -28.09
N LEU A 181 2.35 30.75 -27.42
CA LEU A 181 1.59 29.66 -28.03
C LEU A 181 0.20 30.11 -28.47
N LEU A 182 -0.48 30.96 -27.70
CA LEU A 182 -1.79 31.51 -28.05
C LEU A 182 -1.71 32.48 -29.23
N ILE A 183 -0.71 33.37 -29.27
CA ILE A 183 -0.49 34.26 -30.42
C ILE A 183 -0.21 33.44 -31.69
N ALA A 184 0.65 32.42 -31.59
CA ALA A 184 0.92 31.50 -32.69
C ALA A 184 -0.35 30.78 -33.15
N ALA A 185 -1.19 30.31 -32.22
CA ALA A 185 -2.48 29.70 -32.55
C ALA A 185 -3.42 30.66 -33.28
N CYS A 186 -3.54 31.92 -32.84
CA CYS A 186 -4.33 32.94 -33.52
C CYS A 186 -3.81 33.23 -34.94
N ALA A 187 -2.50 33.43 -35.10
CA ALA A 187 -1.89 33.68 -36.39
C ALA A 187 -2.09 32.51 -37.37
N LEU A 188 -1.94 31.28 -36.87
CA LEU A 188 -2.11 30.06 -37.65
C LEU A 188 -3.56 29.89 -38.11
N THR A 189 -4.53 30.08 -37.21
CA THR A 189 -5.95 30.04 -37.54
C THR A 189 -6.29 31.08 -38.60
N TYR A 190 -5.83 32.32 -38.45
CA TYR A 190 -6.09 33.39 -39.41
C TYR A 190 -5.51 33.06 -40.80
N TYR A 191 -4.26 32.61 -40.86
CA TYR A 191 -3.59 32.27 -42.12
C TYR A 191 -4.31 31.15 -42.88
N TYR A 192 -4.62 30.03 -42.21
CA TYR A 192 -5.22 28.88 -42.88
C TYR A 192 -6.70 29.09 -43.23
N HIS A 193 -7.47 29.77 -42.37
CA HIS A 193 -8.87 30.05 -42.65
C HIS A 193 -9.06 31.15 -43.72
N SER A 194 -8.16 32.14 -43.80
CA SER A 194 -8.19 33.11 -44.91
C SER A 194 -7.77 32.53 -46.26
N THR A 195 -6.90 31.51 -46.26
CA THR A 195 -6.41 30.84 -47.48
C THR A 195 -7.34 29.71 -47.95
N GLY A 196 -8.37 29.35 -47.16
CA GLY A 196 -9.36 28.33 -47.53
C GLY A 196 -8.87 26.88 -47.49
N THR A 197 -7.65 26.64 -46.98
CA THR A 197 -7.06 25.31 -46.87
C THR A 197 -7.43 24.66 -45.54
N ALA A 198 -8.30 23.65 -45.58
CA ALA A 198 -8.63 22.85 -44.43
C ALA A 198 -7.60 21.73 -44.24
N CYS A 199 -6.98 21.70 -43.06
CA CYS A 199 -6.69 20.51 -42.25
C CYS A 199 -5.23 20.31 -41.80
N LEU A 200 -5.11 19.81 -40.56
CA LEU A 200 -3.96 19.37 -39.73
C LEU A 200 -3.44 20.32 -38.63
N PHE A 201 -3.49 21.64 -38.78
CA PHE A 201 -2.87 22.53 -37.77
C PHE A 201 -3.56 22.52 -36.39
N THR A 202 -4.83 22.14 -36.32
CA THR A 202 -5.65 22.16 -35.09
C THR A 202 -5.19 21.14 -34.04
N HIS A 203 -4.40 20.12 -34.41
CA HIS A 203 -3.78 19.21 -33.45
C HIS A 203 -2.68 19.91 -32.62
N LEU A 204 -2.07 20.96 -33.17
CA LEU A 204 -1.08 21.74 -32.42
C LEU A 204 -1.71 22.46 -31.24
N PHE A 205 -3.04 22.66 -31.22
CA PHE A 205 -3.75 23.32 -30.14
C PHE A 205 -3.86 22.44 -28.89
N TYR A 206 -3.64 21.13 -29.00
CA TYR A 206 -3.54 20.26 -27.83
C TYR A 206 -2.34 20.61 -26.95
N ILE A 207 -1.23 21.11 -27.52
CA ILE A 207 -0.04 21.48 -26.76
C ILE A 207 -0.34 22.58 -25.73
N PRO A 208 -0.85 23.78 -26.10
CA PRO A 208 -1.22 24.80 -25.11
C PRO A 208 -2.35 24.34 -24.18
N ILE A 209 -3.30 23.53 -24.65
CA ILE A 209 -4.38 22.99 -23.79
C ILE A 209 -3.82 22.12 -22.67
N ILE A 210 -2.97 21.14 -23.02
CA ILE A 210 -2.37 20.22 -22.06
C ILE A 210 -1.46 20.99 -21.09
N LEU A 211 -0.61 21.88 -21.60
CA LEU A 211 0.27 22.69 -20.76
C LEU A 211 -0.51 23.60 -19.80
N ALA A 212 -1.61 24.20 -20.26
CA ALA A 212 -2.46 25.04 -19.43
C ALA A 212 -3.10 24.23 -18.29
N ALA A 213 -3.61 23.03 -18.59
CA ALA A 213 -4.17 22.13 -17.60
C ALA A 213 -3.11 21.62 -16.60
N ILE A 214 -1.87 21.37 -17.04
CA ILE A 214 -0.75 21.00 -16.16
C ILE A 214 -0.37 22.15 -15.21
N TRP A 215 -0.18 23.36 -15.74
CA TRP A 215 0.29 24.48 -14.91
C TRP A 215 -0.79 25.05 -14.00
N TRP A 216 -2.01 25.22 -14.51
CA TRP A 216 -3.10 25.90 -13.80
C TRP A 216 -4.24 24.99 -13.33
N GLY A 217 -4.11 23.66 -13.46
CA GLY A 217 -5.13 22.71 -13.00
C GLY A 217 -6.47 22.95 -13.69
N LYS A 218 -7.57 22.96 -12.92
CA LYS A 218 -8.91 23.23 -13.47
C LYS A 218 -9.05 24.61 -14.10
N LYS A 219 -8.28 25.62 -13.63
CA LYS A 219 -8.31 26.97 -14.20
C LYS A 219 -7.72 27.01 -15.62
N GLY A 220 -6.92 26.01 -16.00
CA GLY A 220 -6.37 25.88 -17.35
C GLY A 220 -7.42 25.68 -18.45
N ILE A 221 -8.64 25.24 -18.10
CA ILE A 221 -9.74 25.02 -19.07
C ILE A 221 -10.10 26.28 -19.86
N VAL A 222 -9.81 27.47 -19.33
CA VAL A 222 -10.01 28.76 -20.01
C VAL A 222 -9.27 28.80 -21.34
N VAL A 223 -8.06 28.22 -21.41
CA VAL A 223 -7.28 28.14 -22.66
C VAL A 223 -7.99 27.25 -23.69
N SER A 224 -8.56 26.13 -23.27
CA SER A 224 -9.31 25.23 -24.14
C SER A 224 -10.59 25.86 -24.67
N ILE A 225 -11.32 26.59 -23.82
CA ILE A 225 -12.53 27.34 -24.22
C ILE A 225 -12.17 28.45 -25.21
N PHE A 226 -11.09 29.20 -24.95
CA PHE A 226 -10.61 30.23 -25.85
C PHE A 226 -10.26 29.67 -27.23
N LEU A 227 -9.47 28.59 -27.30
CA LEU A 227 -9.07 27.98 -28.57
C LEU A 227 -10.25 27.32 -29.30
N ALA A 228 -11.22 26.76 -28.58
CA ALA A 228 -12.47 26.27 -29.15
C ALA A 228 -13.27 27.42 -29.79
N ALA A 229 -13.46 28.53 -29.06
CA ALA A 229 -14.15 29.71 -29.58
C ALA A 229 -13.42 30.33 -30.77
N LEU A 230 -12.09 30.40 -30.72
CA LEU A 230 -11.25 30.92 -31.80
C LEU A 230 -11.50 30.18 -33.13
N ILE A 231 -11.54 28.84 -33.10
CA ILE A 231 -11.81 28.04 -34.29
C ILE A 231 -13.22 28.31 -34.81
N LEU A 232 -14.24 28.23 -33.94
CA LEU A 232 -15.64 28.39 -34.34
C LEU A 232 -15.95 29.78 -34.92
N VAL A 233 -15.44 30.84 -34.27
CA VAL A 233 -15.60 32.22 -34.73
C VAL A 233 -14.86 32.42 -36.05
N SER A 234 -13.65 31.89 -36.18
CA SER A 234 -12.89 32.05 -37.41
C SER A 234 -13.52 31.28 -38.59
N HIS A 235 -14.06 30.09 -38.36
CA HIS A 235 -14.81 29.36 -39.38
C HIS A 235 -16.03 30.17 -39.84
N ALA A 236 -16.80 30.73 -38.90
CA ALA A 236 -17.97 31.55 -39.21
C ALA A 236 -17.65 32.83 -40.01
N LEU A 237 -16.43 33.36 -39.90
CA LEU A 237 -16.03 34.59 -40.60
C LEU A 237 -15.41 34.34 -41.98
N PHE A 238 -14.64 33.27 -42.13
CA PHE A 238 -13.79 33.06 -43.32
C PHE A 238 -14.19 31.86 -44.18
N LEU A 239 -14.93 30.88 -43.64
CA LEU A 239 -15.19 29.58 -44.28
C LEU A 239 -16.69 29.32 -44.49
N ASN A 240 -17.39 30.29 -45.11
CA ASN A 240 -18.84 30.21 -45.35
C ASN A 240 -19.28 29.04 -46.25
N GLU A 241 -18.38 28.51 -47.08
CA GLU A 241 -18.66 27.43 -48.04
C GLU A 241 -18.26 26.03 -47.50
N VAL A 242 -17.63 25.94 -46.32
CA VAL A 242 -17.12 24.68 -45.75
C VAL A 242 -18.03 24.19 -44.61
N PRO A 243 -18.34 22.88 -44.51
CA PRO A 243 -19.15 22.33 -43.44
C PRO A 243 -18.57 22.61 -42.04
N PHE A 244 -19.45 23.00 -41.11
CA PHE A 244 -19.09 23.39 -39.73
C PHE A 244 -18.87 22.18 -38.79
N SER A 245 -19.15 20.95 -39.26
CA SER A 245 -19.15 19.73 -38.44
C SER A 245 -17.80 19.44 -37.79
N ASP A 246 -16.72 19.58 -38.55
CA ASP A 246 -15.39 19.15 -38.12
C ASP A 246 -14.85 20.06 -37.01
N ASP A 247 -15.15 21.37 -37.11
CA ASP A 247 -14.74 22.36 -36.12
C ASP A 247 -15.54 22.29 -34.83
N ILE A 248 -16.82 21.91 -34.89
CA ILE A 248 -17.61 21.58 -33.69
C ILE A 248 -16.97 20.41 -32.95
N VAL A 249 -16.65 19.32 -33.65
CA VAL A 249 -16.07 18.13 -33.01
C VAL A 249 -14.73 18.47 -32.37
N ARG A 250 -13.88 19.26 -33.06
CA ARG A 250 -12.60 19.74 -32.51
C ARG A 250 -12.77 20.61 -31.27
N ALA A 251 -13.69 21.57 -31.31
CA ALA A 251 -14.01 22.43 -30.17
C ALA A 251 -14.45 21.62 -28.94
N ILE A 252 -15.31 20.62 -29.14
CA ILE A 252 -15.73 19.71 -28.06
C ILE A 252 -14.54 18.93 -27.51
N MET A 253 -13.70 18.35 -28.39
CA MET A 253 -12.51 17.61 -27.96
C MET A 253 -11.55 18.46 -27.13
N PHE A 254 -11.35 19.73 -27.49
CA PHE A 254 -10.51 20.65 -26.72
C PHE A 254 -11.00 20.83 -25.29
N ILE A 255 -12.30 21.04 -25.12
CA ILE A 255 -12.92 21.21 -23.80
C ILE A 255 -12.82 19.92 -22.99
N VAL A 256 -13.07 18.76 -23.60
CA VAL A 256 -12.97 17.45 -22.94
C VAL A 256 -11.54 17.20 -22.46
N ILE A 257 -10.54 17.40 -23.32
CA ILE A 257 -9.12 17.17 -22.98
C ILE A 257 -8.66 18.15 -21.88
N GLY A 258 -8.98 19.44 -22.02
CA GLY A 258 -8.66 20.43 -21.00
C GLY A 258 -9.32 20.12 -19.65
N GLY A 259 -10.57 19.67 -19.67
CA GLY A 259 -11.33 19.30 -18.48
C GLY A 259 -10.78 18.06 -17.77
N VAL A 260 -10.54 16.97 -18.51
CA VAL A 260 -10.02 15.71 -17.95
C VAL A 260 -8.63 15.92 -17.36
N ILE A 261 -7.72 16.55 -18.11
CA ILE A 261 -6.35 16.81 -17.64
C ILE A 261 -6.37 17.81 -16.47
N GLY A 262 -7.20 18.85 -16.55
CA GLY A 262 -7.33 19.83 -15.48
C GLY A 262 -7.85 19.21 -14.18
N TRP A 263 -8.83 18.30 -14.26
CA TRP A 263 -9.33 17.54 -13.12
C TRP A 263 -8.27 16.60 -12.54
N LEU A 264 -7.55 15.86 -13.39
CA LEU A 264 -6.47 14.96 -12.96
C LEU A 264 -5.38 15.74 -12.20
N MET A 265 -4.96 16.89 -12.72
CA MET A 265 -3.93 17.73 -12.12
C MET A 265 -4.36 18.33 -10.77
N GLU A 266 -5.64 18.68 -10.62
CA GLU A 266 -6.19 19.14 -9.34
C GLU A 266 -6.21 18.01 -8.29
N SER A 267 -6.57 16.80 -8.71
CA SER A 267 -6.54 15.61 -7.85
C SER A 267 -5.13 15.29 -7.37
N LEU A 268 -4.12 15.45 -8.23
CA LEU A 268 -2.71 15.30 -7.87
C LEU A 268 -2.26 16.35 -6.84
N LYS A 269 -2.63 17.63 -7.01
CA LYS A 269 -2.32 18.69 -6.04
C LYS A 269 -2.99 18.48 -4.68
N LYS A 270 -4.23 17.99 -4.65
CA LYS A 270 -4.92 17.66 -3.40
C LYS A 270 -4.24 16.52 -2.64
N LEU A 271 -3.77 15.50 -3.36
CA LEU A 271 -2.99 14.42 -2.77
C LEU A 271 -1.67 14.91 -2.19
N GLU A 272 -1.04 15.95 -2.75
CA GLU A 272 0.18 16.59 -2.21
C GLU A 272 -0.05 17.20 -0.83
N GLY A 273 -1.05 18.08 -0.68
CA GLY A 273 -1.35 18.72 0.59
C GLY A 273 -1.78 17.77 1.72
N LEU A 274 -2.28 16.57 1.38
CA LEU A 274 -2.60 15.53 2.35
C LEU A 274 -1.38 14.78 2.90
N TYR A 275 -0.25 14.80 2.19
CA TYR A 275 0.96 14.04 2.53
C TYR A 275 2.15 14.88 3.01
N GLU A 276 2.18 16.20 2.71
CA GLU A 276 3.19 17.11 3.28
C GLU A 276 3.33 17.07 4.82
N PRO A 277 2.28 16.86 5.64
CA PRO A 277 2.47 16.77 7.09
C PRO A 277 3.16 15.47 7.57
N PHE A 278 3.49 14.53 6.68
CA PHE A 278 4.10 13.23 7.02
C PHE A 278 5.53 13.05 6.47
N THR A 279 6.16 14.11 5.96
CA THR A 279 7.59 14.19 5.59
C THR A 279 8.25 15.33 6.34
#